data_AF-A0A7C4ZSW4-F1
#
_entry.id   AF-A0A7C4ZSW4-F1
#
_cell.length_a   1.000
_cell.length_b   1.000
_cell.length_c   1.000
_cell.angle_alpha   90.00
_cell.angle_beta   90.00
_cell.angle_gamma   90.00
#
_symmetry.space_group_name_H-M   'P 1'
#
loop_
_entity.id
_entity.type
_entity.pdbx_description
1 polymer ?
#
loop_
_entity_poly.entity_id
_entity_poly.type
_entity_poly.pdbx_seq_one_letter_code
_entity_poly.pdbx_strand_id
1 'polypeptide(L)'
;MKEIRLQPWQEIVGILKEIKVEGDQTTAILRYTRQVDFVISYLNGTKEAEILQTLDNLLGQEVAILRTDIPEKPILARTVSKTIRT
;
A
#
# COMPACT_ATOMS: atom_id res chain seq x y z
N MET A 1 1.32 -10.80 -11.25
CA MET A 1 1.56 -10.04 -10.00
C MET A 1 3.05 -9.79 -9.89
N LYS A 2 3.46 -8.58 -9.52
CA LYS A 2 4.87 -8.24 -9.26
C LYS A 2 5.01 -7.88 -7.78
N GLU A 3 5.82 -8.64 -7.06
CA GLU A 3 6.20 -8.25 -5.71
C GLU A 3 7.15 -7.05 -5.79
N ILE A 4 6.88 -6.02 -4.99
CA ILE A 4 7.73 -4.84 -4.91
C ILE A 4 8.10 -4.61 -3.46
N ARG A 5 9.38 -4.30 -3.26
CA ARG A 5 9.87 -3.75 -2.00
C ARG A 5 10.22 -2.30 -2.22
N LEU A 6 9.35 -1.43 -1.72
CA LEU A 6 9.57 0.02 -1.77
C LEU A 6 10.84 0.37 -0.99
N GLN A 7 11.76 1.06 -1.65
CA GLN A 7 12.89 1.73 -1.00
C GLN A 7 12.42 3.00 -0.29
N PRO A 8 13.17 3.52 0.69
CA PRO A 8 12.86 4.81 1.31
C PRO A 8 12.62 5.89 0.24
N TRP A 9 11.57 6.67 0.43
CA TRP A 9 11.10 7.74 -0.47
C TRP A 9 10.56 7.26 -1.83
N GLN A 10 10.32 5.96 -2.01
CA GLN A 10 9.58 5.46 -3.16
C GLN A 10 8.08 5.46 -2.88
N GLU A 11 7.33 6.06 -3.81
CA GLU A 11 5.88 6.06 -3.85
C GLU A 11 5.38 5.10 -4.94
N ILE A 12 4.32 4.37 -4.62
CA ILE A 12 3.53 3.61 -5.59
C ILE A 12 2.07 4.05 -5.47
N VAL A 13 1.45 4.29 -6.62
CA VAL A 13 0.04 4.71 -6.69
C VAL A 13 -0.76 3.63 -7.38
N GLY A 14 -1.85 3.17 -6.80
CA GLY A 14 -2.70 2.18 -7.45
C GLY A 14 -4.00 1.97 -6.74
N ILE A 15 -4.92 1.27 -7.40
CA ILE A 15 -6.19 0.89 -6.79
C ILE A 15 -5.93 -0.23 -5.79
N LEU A 16 -6.24 0.01 -4.52
CA LEU A 16 -6.13 -1.02 -3.50
C LEU A 16 -7.15 -2.12 -3.80
N LYS A 17 -6.66 -3.31 -4.08
CA LYS A 17 -7.47 -4.46 -4.53
C LYS A 17 -7.90 -5.31 -3.36
N GLU A 18 -6.94 -5.63 -2.51
CA GLU A 18 -7.09 -6.62 -1.45
C GLU A 18 -5.96 -6.43 -0.44
N ILE A 19 -6.26 -6.71 0.82
CA ILE A 19 -5.28 -6.89 1.87
C ILE A 19 -5.45 -8.28 2.44
N LYS A 20 -4.37 -9.04 2.45
CA LYS A 20 -4.32 -10.39 3.02
C LYS A 20 -3.46 -10.38 4.26
N VAL A 21 -3.98 -10.97 5.32
CA VAL A 21 -3.20 -11.27 6.51
C VAL A 21 -3.04 -12.79 6.53
N GLU A 22 -1.86 -13.28 6.12
CA GLU A 22 -1.54 -14.71 6.04
C GLU A 22 -0.36 -15.03 6.96
N GLY A 23 -0.62 -15.84 7.99
CA GLY A 23 0.39 -16.25 8.98
C GLY A 23 1.07 -15.04 9.64
N ASP A 24 2.37 -14.90 9.38
CA ASP A 24 3.22 -13.85 9.93
C ASP A 24 3.41 -12.65 8.99
N GLN A 25 2.62 -12.51 7.92
CA GLN A 25 2.73 -11.38 7.00
C GLN A 25 1.39 -10.73 6.64
N THR A 26 1.42 -9.41 6.47
CA THR A 26 0.33 -8.61 5.90
C THR A 26 0.76 -8.18 4.50
N THR A 27 -0.06 -8.52 3.52
CA THR A 27 0.18 -8.30 2.10
C THR A 27 -0.90 -7.40 1.53
N ALA A 28 -0.53 -6.26 0.96
CA ALA A 28 -1.43 -5.39 0.21
C ALA A 28 -1.20 -5.55 -1.29
N ILE A 29 -2.30 -5.68 -2.04
CA ILE A 29 -2.29 -5.79 -3.49
C ILE A 29 -2.81 -4.46 -4.06
N LEU A 30 -1.98 -3.81 -4.88
CA LEU A 30 -2.31 -2.56 -5.56
C LEU A 30 -2.31 -2.76 -7.06
N ARG A 31 -3.35 -2.27 -7.73
CA ARG A 31 -3.46 -2.28 -9.18
C ARG A 31 -3.04 -0.92 -9.75
N TYR A 32 -1.87 -0.86 -10.38
CA TYR A 32 -1.37 0.35 -11.03
C TYR A 32 -2.04 0.58 -12.40
N THR A 33 -2.21 -0.48 -13.18
CA THR A 33 -2.88 -0.46 -14.49
C THR A 33 -3.73 -1.71 -14.69
N ARG A 34 -4.52 -1.78 -15.77
CA ARG A 34 -5.37 -2.95 -16.08
C ARG A 34 -4.63 -4.29 -16.17
N GLN A 35 -3.30 -4.29 -16.26
CA GLN A 35 -2.48 -5.48 -16.47
C GLN A 35 -1.42 -5.73 -15.40
N VAL A 36 -1.21 -4.80 -14.45
CA VAL A 36 -0.13 -4.90 -13.45
C VAL A 36 -0.69 -4.73 -12.05
N ASP A 37 -0.70 -5.84 -11.32
CA ASP A 37 -0.95 -5.88 -9.88
C ASP A 37 0.40 -5.97 -9.16
N PHE A 38 0.65 -5.00 -8.29
CA PHE A 38 1.79 -4.90 -7.40
C PHE A 38 1.42 -5.47 -6.03
N VAL A 39 2.38 -6.17 -5.42
CA VAL A 39 2.19 -6.84 -4.14
C VAL A 39 3.22 -6.29 -3.17
N ILE A 40 2.76 -5.81 -2.03
CA ILE A 40 3.60 -5.26 -0.96
C ILE A 40 3.34 -6.09 0.29
N SER A 41 4.36 -6.78 0.78
CA SER A 41 4.28 -7.64 1.95
C SER A 41 5.20 -7.14 3.07
N TYR A 42 4.68 -7.09 4.29
CA TYR A 42 5.44 -6.80 5.51
C TYR A 42 5.14 -7.82 6.59
N LEU A 43 6.11 -8.03 7.49
CA LEU A 43 5.96 -8.93 8.62
C LEU A 43 4.95 -8.36 9.63
N ASN A 44 4.08 -9.23 10.13
CA ASN A 44 3.14 -8.92 11.20
C ASN A 44 3.93 -8.52 12.46
N GLY A 45 3.41 -7.54 13.20
CA GLY A 45 4.11 -6.93 14.34
C GLY A 45 5.09 -5.80 13.97
N THR A 46 5.26 -5.49 12.68
CA THR A 46 5.88 -4.24 12.24
C THR A 46 4.83 -3.14 12.09
N LYS A 47 5.23 -1.88 12.32
CA LYS A 47 4.36 -0.71 12.11
C LYS A 47 3.84 -0.65 10.68
N GLU A 48 4.63 -1.12 9.72
CA GLU A 48 4.24 -1.25 8.32
C GLU A 48 3.01 -2.13 8.12
N ALA A 49 3.00 -3.31 8.73
CA ALA A 49 1.89 -4.24 8.63
C ALA A 49 0.63 -3.66 9.29
N GLU A 50 0.77 -3.01 10.45
CA GLU A 50 -0.34 -2.30 11.11
C GLU A 50 -0.92 -1.22 10.19
N ILE A 51 -0.07 -0.38 9.59
CA ILE A 51 -0.50 0.66 8.65
C ILE A 51 -1.19 0.04 7.44
N LEU A 52 -0.64 -1.02 6.84
CA LEU A 52 -1.31 -1.72 5.74
C LEU A 52 -2.69 -2.20 6.15
N GLN A 53 -2.86 -2.84 7.31
CA GLN A 53 -4.17 -3.28 7.78
C GLN A 53 -5.17 -2.13 7.90
N THR A 54 -4.74 -0.93 8.31
CA THR A 54 -5.66 0.23 8.35
C THR A 54 -6.18 0.64 6.97
N LEU A 55 -5.46 0.31 5.89
CA LEU A 55 -5.86 0.61 4.52
C LEU A 55 -6.98 -0.29 4.02
N ASP A 56 -7.37 -1.32 4.75
CA ASP A 56 -8.52 -2.17 4.40
C ASP A 56 -9.80 -1.34 4.20
N ASN A 57 -9.95 -0.25 4.97
CA ASN A 57 -11.04 0.70 4.82
C ASN A 57 -11.06 1.45 3.46
N LEU A 58 -9.96 1.40 2.71
CA LEU A 58 -9.77 2.07 1.43
C LEU A 58 -9.81 1.10 0.24
N LEU A 59 -10.29 -0.14 0.45
CA LEU A 59 -10.45 -1.13 -0.60
C LEU A 59 -11.28 -0.57 -1.77
N GLY A 60 -10.80 -0.80 -2.98
CA GLY A 60 -11.38 -0.29 -4.23
C GLY A 60 -11.05 1.17 -4.55
N GLN A 61 -10.38 1.91 -3.65
CA GLN A 61 -9.96 3.28 -3.90
C GLN A 61 -8.53 3.35 -4.45
N GLU A 62 -8.25 4.42 -5.21
CA GLU A 62 -6.89 4.73 -5.63
C GLU A 62 -6.12 5.29 -4.42
N VAL A 63 -5.05 4.59 -4.04
CA VAL A 63 -4.20 4.96 -2.90
C VAL A 63 -2.76 5.12 -3.37
N ALA A 64 -2.06 6.07 -2.77
CA ALA A 64 -0.63 6.25 -2.90
C ALA A 64 0.04 5.77 -1.62
N ILE A 65 0.95 4.81 -1.73
CA ILE A 65 1.74 4.25 -0.64
C ILE A 65 3.19 4.70 -0.84
N LEU A 66 3.71 5.47 0.12
CA LEU A 66 5.07 5.96 0.18
C LEU A 66 5.80 5.27 1.33
N ARG A 67 6.94 4.63 1.04
CA ARG A 67 7.87 4.19 2.09
C ARG A 67 8.67 5.39 2.57
N THR A 68 8.80 5.56 3.88
CA THR A 68 9.70 6.59 4.43
C THR A 68 10.82 5.95 5.24
N ASP A 69 11.86 6.75 5.50
CA ASP A 69 12.94 6.44 6.43
C ASP A 69 12.52 6.63 7.91
N ILE A 70 11.39 7.30 8.16
CA ILE A 70 10.97 7.75 9.48
C ILE A 70 10.50 6.53 10.32
N PRO A 71 11.16 6.19 11.44
CA PRO A 71 10.83 5.02 12.24
C PRO A 71 9.40 5.03 12.81
N GLU A 72 8.85 6.22 13.03
CA GLU A 72 7.48 6.38 13.54
C GLU A 72 6.41 6.20 12.46
N LYS A 73 6.74 6.48 11.20
CA LYS A 73 5.82 6.43 10.06
C LYS A 73 6.49 5.78 8.85
N PRO A 74 6.87 4.50 8.95
CA PRO A 74 7.67 3.82 7.93
C PRO A 74 6.92 3.67 6.60
N ILE A 75 5.60 3.79 6.63
CA ILE A 75 4.73 3.87 5.47
C ILE A 75 3.77 5.04 5.66
N LEU A 76 3.61 5.84 4.61
CA LEU A 76 2.55 6.82 4.49
C LEU A 76 1.64 6.36 3.36
N ALA A 77 0.36 6.24 3.66
CA ALA A 77 -0.64 5.91 2.67
C ALA A 77 -1.71 6.99 2.66
N ARG A 78 -2.08 7.43 1.46
CA ARG A 78 -3.10 8.46 1.24
C ARG A 78 -4.03 8.06 0.11
N THR A 79 -5.28 8.47 0.19
CA THR A 79 -6.21 8.36 -0.93
C THR A 79 -5.86 9.40 -1.99
N VAL A 80 -5.84 8.96 -3.25
CA VAL A 80 -5.71 9.85 -4.41
C VAL A 80 -7.10 10.18 -4.89
N SER A 81 -7.72 11.17 -4.24
CA SER A 81 -8.94 11.76 -4.77
C SER A 81 -8.55 12.52 -6.04
N LYS A 82 -9.03 12.08 -7.21
CA LYS A 82 -9.03 12.92 -8.40
C LYS A 82 -9.92 14.12 -8.11
N THR A 83 -9.33 15.20 -7.60
CA THR A 83 -9.97 16.51 -7.66
C THR A 83 -10.08 16.86 -9.13
N ILE A 84 -11.24 16.59 -9.71
CA ILE A 84 -11.63 17.14 -11.00
C ILE A 84 -11.66 18.65 -10.77
N ARG A 85 -10.58 19.34 -11.14
CA ARG A 85 -10.62 20.79 -11.30
C ARG A 85 -11.46 21.05 -12.54
N THR A 86 -12.75 21.28 -12.32
CA THR A 86 -13.69 21.84 -13.29
C THR A 86 -13.24 23.23 -13.74
#